data_AF-A0AAU6D8D8-F1
#
_entry.id   AF-A0AAU6D8D8-F1
#
_cell.length_a   1.000
_cell.length_b   1.000
_cell.length_c   1.000
_cell.angle_alpha   90.00
_cell.angle_beta   90.00
_cell.angle_gamma   90.00
#
_symmetry.space_group_name_H-M   'P 1'
#
loop_
_entity.id
_entity.type
_entity.pdbx_description
1 polymer ?
#
loop_
_entity_poly.entity_id
_entity_poly.type
_entity_poly.pdbx_seq_one_letter_code
_entity_poly.pdbx_strand_id
1 'polypeptide(L)'
;MGTRVDLGLAAARTAHSAAQWTADGLWASSALLGSQELPAPADDEGSAEHLVVEVAGPDWGVGVVADLSPAGRVHLGFVSENDAVWERRRIRSVETWDALLERAVGRASRMRLEHGQLVARTCTTGWRDWVHGNLWVMPGCLLRMRSGWLETLANSYGSGTSARKSGHSVGYDPDAVLAAHRTNKIIPFRDIAAAELRRGLTTSSLTVRMADGTLHKLHWRSSDPAHRLLADRLLPILGPRLTT
;
A
#
# COMPACT_ATOMS: atom_id res chain seq x y z
N MET A 1 -0.15 33.64 -0.85
CA MET A 1 -0.48 33.21 0.53
C MET A 1 -1.23 31.89 0.45
N GLY A 2 -0.72 30.84 1.07
CA GLY A 2 -1.46 29.57 1.18
C GLY A 2 -2.46 29.64 2.33
N THR A 3 -3.70 29.18 2.12
CA THR A 3 -4.70 29.06 3.19
C THR A 3 -4.18 28.13 4.30
N ARG A 4 -4.17 28.60 5.55
CA ARG A 4 -3.83 27.78 6.71
C ARG A 4 -5.08 27.05 7.19
N VAL A 5 -4.92 25.83 7.69
CA VAL A 5 -5.99 25.07 8.34
C VAL A 5 -6.06 25.52 9.80
N ASP A 6 -7.27 25.77 10.30
CA ASP A 6 -7.51 26.07 11.71
C ASP A 6 -7.37 24.78 12.54
N LEU A 7 -6.24 24.63 13.23
CA LEU A 7 -5.95 23.45 14.04
C LEU A 7 -6.83 23.36 15.30
N GLY A 8 -7.26 24.48 15.87
CA GLY A 8 -8.14 24.48 17.04
C GLY A 8 -9.52 23.92 16.69
N LEU A 9 -10.07 24.37 15.56
CA LEU A 9 -11.32 23.81 15.04
C LEU A 9 -11.17 22.34 14.64
N ALA A 10 -10.06 21.97 13.98
CA ALA A 10 -9.79 20.58 13.62
C ALA A 10 -9.66 19.68 14.86
N ALA A 11 -8.99 20.14 15.92
CA ALA A 11 -8.85 19.41 17.17
C ALA A 11 -10.20 19.19 17.86
N ALA A 12 -11.04 20.22 17.93
CA ALA A 12 -12.37 20.12 18.53
C ALA A 12 -13.28 19.12 17.79
N ARG A 13 -13.27 19.13 16.45
CA ARG A 13 -14.04 18.17 15.64
C ARG A 13 -13.48 16.75 15.76
N THR A 14 -12.16 16.61 15.76
CA THR A 14 -11.49 15.31 15.96
C THR A 14 -11.83 14.73 17.33
N ALA A 15 -11.84 15.54 18.40
CA ALA A 15 -12.21 15.07 19.74
C ALA A 15 -13.65 14.55 19.79
N HIS A 16 -14.57 15.19 19.06
CA HIS A 16 -15.94 14.68 18.92
C HIS A 16 -15.98 13.32 18.21
N SER A 17 -15.28 13.17 17.07
CA SER A 17 -15.18 11.89 16.35
C SER A 17 -14.50 10.80 17.19
N ALA A 18 -13.44 11.13 17.93
CA ALA A 18 -12.74 10.20 18.81
C ALA A 18 -13.65 9.65 19.92
N ALA A 19 -14.53 10.49 20.48
CA ALA A 19 -15.53 10.04 21.44
C ALA A 19 -16.55 9.07 20.80
N GLN A 20 -16.96 9.30 19.56
CA GLN A 20 -17.84 8.39 18.81
C GLN A 20 -17.15 7.05 18.53
N TRP A 21 -15.94 7.06 17.98
CA TRP A 21 -15.16 5.84 17.74
C TRP A 21 -14.92 5.04 19.02
N THR A 22 -14.70 5.73 20.15
CA THR A 22 -14.57 5.07 21.45
C THR A 22 -15.87 4.41 21.90
N ALA A 23 -17.02 5.06 21.67
CA ALA A 23 -18.33 4.46 21.91
C ALA A 23 -18.58 3.23 21.02
N ASP A 24 -18.01 3.20 19.82
CA ASP A 24 -18.04 2.07 18.88
C ASP A 24 -17.00 0.96 19.20
N GLY A 25 -16.25 1.10 20.30
CA GLY A 25 -15.28 0.11 20.76
C GLY A 25 -13.88 0.23 20.16
N LEU A 26 -13.58 1.33 19.47
CA LEU A 26 -12.23 1.65 19.01
C LEU A 26 -11.45 2.36 20.13
N TRP A 27 -10.14 2.23 20.14
CA TRP A 27 -9.27 3.14 20.87
C TRP A 27 -8.97 4.35 19.98
N ALA A 28 -9.20 5.56 20.48
CA ALA A 28 -8.90 6.79 19.76
C ALA A 28 -8.30 7.85 20.70
N SER A 29 -7.28 8.55 20.23
CA SER A 29 -6.69 9.69 20.92
C SER A 29 -6.42 10.84 19.94
N SER A 30 -6.46 12.07 20.46
CA SER A 30 -6.03 13.25 19.71
C SER A 30 -5.28 14.21 20.63
N ALA A 31 -4.21 14.79 20.11
CA ALA A 31 -3.38 15.74 20.83
C ALA A 31 -2.90 16.85 19.91
N LEU A 32 -2.97 18.09 20.39
CA LEU A 32 -2.21 19.20 19.82
C LEU A 32 -0.80 19.12 20.41
N LEU A 33 0.16 18.73 19.58
CA LEU A 33 1.54 18.58 19.99
C LEU A 33 2.31 19.86 19.68
N GLY A 34 3.00 20.34 20.71
CA GLY A 34 4.08 21.31 20.55
C GLY A 34 5.30 20.67 19.90
N SER A 35 6.24 21.50 19.46
CA SER A 35 7.33 21.14 18.56
C SER A 35 8.42 20.20 19.12
N GLN A 36 8.20 19.50 20.24
CA GLN A 36 9.24 18.75 20.96
C GLN A 36 9.04 17.22 21.01
N GLU A 37 7.89 16.67 20.67
CA GLU A 37 7.57 15.28 21.06
C GLU A 37 7.60 14.22 19.95
N LEU A 38 7.75 14.60 18.68
CA LEU A 38 7.85 13.63 17.57
C LEU A 38 9.10 13.85 16.71
N PRO A 39 9.73 12.77 16.23
CA PRO A 39 10.78 12.88 15.21
C PRO A 39 10.17 13.48 13.96
N ALA A 40 10.38 14.78 13.78
CA ALA A 40 9.89 15.49 12.63
C ALA A 40 10.45 14.84 11.35
N PRO A 41 9.62 14.67 10.31
CA PRO A 41 10.11 14.30 8.99
C PRO A 41 11.14 15.35 8.56
N ALA A 42 12.30 14.91 8.10
CA ALA A 42 13.51 15.72 7.84
C ALA A 42 13.34 16.93 6.89
N ASP A 43 12.13 17.17 6.37
CA ASP A 43 11.81 18.18 5.37
C ASP A 43 10.99 19.37 5.92
N ASP A 44 10.62 19.40 7.22
CA ASP A 44 9.82 20.49 7.80
C ASP A 44 10.62 21.36 8.79
N GLU A 45 11.44 22.27 8.25
CA GLU A 45 12.12 23.32 9.01
C GLU A 45 11.11 24.41 9.41
N GLY A 46 10.42 24.18 10.52
CA GLY A 46 9.53 25.19 11.12
C GLY A 46 8.72 24.61 12.25
N SER A 47 9.07 25.00 13.48
CA SER A 47 8.43 24.70 14.76
C SER A 47 6.96 25.15 14.80
N ALA A 48 6.10 24.48 14.05
CA ALA A 48 4.67 24.69 14.09
C ALA A 48 4.03 23.73 15.10
N GLU A 49 2.85 24.10 15.60
CA GLU A 49 1.95 23.20 16.33
C GLU A 49 1.35 22.19 15.34
N HIS A 50 1.22 20.92 15.74
CA HIS A 50 0.66 19.86 14.91
C HIS A 50 -0.52 19.19 15.63
N LEU A 51 -1.54 18.78 14.88
CA LEU A 51 -2.62 17.94 15.40
C LEU A 51 -2.32 16.48 15.05
N VAL A 52 -2.08 15.66 16.08
CA VAL A 52 -1.86 14.21 15.92
C VAL A 52 -3.08 13.45 16.40
N VAL A 53 -3.49 12.47 15.60
CA VAL A 53 -4.64 11.60 15.86
C VAL A 53 -4.22 10.16 15.70
N GLU A 54 -4.55 9.35 16.69
CA GLU A 54 -4.27 7.92 16.66
C GLU A 54 -5.58 7.15 16.87
N VAL A 55 -5.81 6.13 16.05
CA VAL A 55 -7.01 5.30 16.12
C VAL A 55 -6.63 3.84 15.89
N ALA A 56 -7.11 2.94 16.74
CA ALA A 56 -6.90 1.50 16.61
C ALA A 56 -8.18 0.74 17.00
N GLY A 57 -8.41 -0.42 16.38
CA GLY A 57 -9.48 -1.34 16.77
C GLY A 57 -8.90 -2.62 17.39
N PRO A 58 -9.66 -3.31 18.26
CA PRO A 58 -9.18 -4.50 18.96
C PRO A 58 -8.81 -5.66 18.02
N ASP A 59 -9.52 -5.79 16.91
CA ASP A 59 -9.29 -6.83 15.90
C ASP A 59 -8.58 -6.30 14.65
N TRP A 60 -8.15 -5.04 14.67
CA TRP A 60 -7.45 -4.47 13.54
C TRP A 60 -5.99 -4.90 13.59
N GLY A 61 -5.49 -5.49 12.51
CA GLY A 61 -4.06 -5.76 12.36
C GLY A 61 -3.21 -4.48 12.18
N VAL A 62 -3.85 -3.31 12.06
CA VAL A 62 -3.22 -2.01 11.84
C VAL A 62 -3.99 -0.89 12.57
N GLY A 63 -3.27 0.07 13.14
CA GLY A 63 -3.78 1.36 13.59
C GLY A 63 -3.61 2.46 12.53
N VAL A 64 -4.24 3.60 12.77
CA VAL A 64 -4.13 4.84 11.99
C VAL A 64 -3.41 5.87 12.84
N VAL A 65 -2.42 6.54 12.25
CA VAL A 65 -1.78 7.74 12.81
C VAL A 65 -1.91 8.85 11.78
N ALA A 66 -2.43 10.01 12.15
CA ALA A 66 -2.55 11.15 11.25
C ALA A 66 -1.98 12.39 11.92
N ASP A 67 -0.96 12.98 11.29
CA ASP A 67 -0.32 14.22 11.72
C ASP A 67 -0.67 15.34 10.73
N LEU A 68 -1.42 16.34 11.19
CA LEU A 68 -1.86 17.51 10.44
C LEU A 68 -1.09 18.76 10.86
N SER A 69 -0.41 19.38 9.88
CA SER A 69 0.25 20.68 10.07
C SER A 69 -0.66 21.86 9.72
N PRO A 70 -0.37 23.09 10.20
CA PRO A 70 -1.17 24.28 9.91
C PRO A 70 -1.17 24.66 8.42
N ALA A 71 -0.18 24.19 7.65
CA ALA A 71 -0.10 24.38 6.21
C ALA A 71 -1.04 23.44 5.42
N GLY A 72 -1.80 22.59 6.12
CA GLY A 72 -2.68 21.59 5.54
C GLY A 72 -1.94 20.37 4.97
N ARG A 73 -0.70 20.13 5.38
CA ARG A 73 0.00 18.88 5.06
C ARG A 73 -0.44 17.82 6.07
N VAL A 74 -0.74 16.63 5.59
CA VAL A 74 -1.09 15.49 6.43
C VAL A 74 -0.12 14.36 6.15
N HIS A 75 0.48 13.83 7.21
CA HIS A 75 1.21 12.57 7.20
C HIS A 75 0.32 11.49 7.80
N LEU A 76 -0.21 10.63 6.94
CA LEU A 76 -1.14 9.57 7.31
C LEU A 76 -0.39 8.23 7.31
N GLY A 77 -0.21 7.64 8.48
CA GLY A 77 0.39 6.34 8.70
C GLY A 77 -0.67 5.27 8.95
N PHE A 78 -0.47 4.10 8.36
CA PHE A 78 -1.09 2.85 8.81
C PHE A 78 0.01 2.02 9.45
N VAL A 79 -0.14 1.73 10.73
CA VAL A 79 0.95 1.26 11.60
C VAL A 79 0.56 -0.06 12.25
N SER A 80 1.44 -1.04 12.25
CA SER A 80 1.36 -2.24 13.07
C SER A 80 2.53 -2.24 14.07
N GLU A 81 2.61 -3.26 14.93
CA GLU A 81 3.70 -3.40 15.89
C GLU A 81 5.09 -3.35 15.24
N ASN A 82 5.23 -3.90 14.03
CA ASN A 82 6.53 -4.09 13.39
C ASN A 82 6.74 -3.23 12.14
N ASP A 83 5.70 -2.57 11.64
CA ASP A 83 5.71 -1.94 10.33
C ASP A 83 4.87 -0.66 10.28
N ALA A 84 5.20 0.21 9.32
CA ALA A 84 4.37 1.36 9.02
C ALA A 84 4.41 1.69 7.52
N VAL A 85 3.27 2.12 6.98
CA VAL A 85 3.16 2.69 5.64
C VAL A 85 2.60 4.09 5.75
N TRP A 86 3.35 5.05 5.20
CA TRP A 86 3.04 6.48 5.29
C TRP A 86 2.61 7.04 3.93
N GLU A 87 1.55 7.84 3.96
CA GLU A 87 1.04 8.60 2.83
C GLU A 87 1.09 10.10 3.15
N ARG A 88 1.59 10.89 2.20
CA ARG A 88 1.54 12.35 2.29
C ARG A 88 0.31 12.86 1.55
N ARG A 89 -0.52 13.65 2.23
CA ARG A 89 -1.72 14.29 1.66
C ARG A 89 -1.66 15.80 1.88
N ARG A 90 -2.43 16.52 1.07
CA ARG A 90 -2.67 17.94 1.26
C ARG A 90 -4.16 18.18 1.33
N ILE A 91 -4.58 18.81 2.41
CA ILE A 91 -5.96 19.23 2.63
C ILE A 91 -6.04 20.76 2.58
N ARG A 92 -7.25 21.28 2.39
CA ARG A 92 -7.49 22.73 2.27
C ARG A 92 -8.51 23.27 3.28
N SER A 93 -9.16 22.38 4.04
CA SER A 93 -10.18 22.73 5.00
C SER A 93 -10.32 21.65 6.06
N VAL A 94 -10.99 21.99 7.17
CA VAL A 94 -11.29 21.05 8.26
C VAL A 94 -12.31 19.99 7.82
N GLU A 95 -13.22 20.30 6.91
CA GLU A 95 -14.15 19.29 6.35
C GLU A 95 -13.40 18.23 5.54
N THR A 96 -12.35 18.64 4.82
CA THR A 96 -11.49 17.69 4.09
C THR A 96 -10.66 16.84 5.04
N TRP A 97 -10.30 17.38 6.21
CA TRP A 97 -9.66 16.64 7.29
C TRP A 97 -10.56 15.55 7.85
N ASP A 98 -11.78 15.90 8.27
CA ASP A 98 -12.75 14.94 8.81
C ASP A 98 -13.03 13.80 7.81
N ALA A 99 -13.27 14.14 6.54
CA ALA A 99 -13.51 13.14 5.50
C ALA A 99 -12.28 12.26 5.23
N LEU A 100 -11.06 12.79 5.43
CA LEU A 100 -9.83 12.01 5.31
C LEU A 100 -9.71 11.02 6.47
N LEU A 101 -9.92 11.48 7.71
CA LEU A 101 -9.86 10.64 8.91
C LEU A 101 -10.90 9.52 8.86
N GLU A 102 -12.16 9.85 8.59
CA GLU A 102 -13.24 8.86 8.52
C GLU A 102 -12.95 7.76 7.48
N ARG A 103 -12.43 8.15 6.31
CA ARG A 103 -12.00 7.20 5.29
C ARG A 103 -10.80 6.37 5.74
N ALA A 104 -9.84 6.97 6.45
CA ALA A 104 -8.66 6.26 6.93
C ALA A 104 -9.01 5.23 8.00
N VAL A 105 -9.84 5.60 8.98
CA VAL A 105 -10.39 4.74 10.03
C VAL A 105 -11.19 3.59 9.40
N GLY A 106 -12.11 3.91 8.48
CA GLY A 106 -12.88 2.89 7.76
C GLY A 106 -12.03 1.97 6.90
N ARG A 107 -10.89 2.44 6.37
CA ARG A 107 -9.92 1.62 5.61
C ARG A 107 -9.07 0.73 6.52
N ALA A 108 -8.65 1.23 7.69
CA ALA A 108 -7.77 0.50 8.60
C ALA A 108 -8.36 -0.85 9.02
N SER A 109 -9.67 -0.90 9.30
CA SER A 109 -10.39 -2.14 9.63
C SER A 109 -10.26 -3.27 8.59
N ARG A 110 -9.97 -2.95 7.32
CA ARG A 110 -9.82 -3.92 6.22
C ARG A 110 -8.40 -4.02 5.68
N MET A 111 -7.50 -3.17 6.16
CA MET A 111 -6.17 -3.04 5.62
C MET A 111 -5.27 -4.13 6.19
N ARG A 112 -4.41 -4.66 5.32
CA ARG A 112 -3.33 -5.56 5.68
C ARG A 112 -2.02 -4.84 5.54
N LEU A 113 -1.11 -5.07 6.48
CA LEU A 113 0.26 -4.61 6.41
C LEU A 113 1.18 -5.82 6.49
N GLU A 114 1.78 -6.15 5.36
CA GLU A 114 2.59 -7.36 5.21
C GLU A 114 3.92 -7.01 4.52
N HIS A 115 4.99 -7.71 4.90
CA HIS A 115 6.27 -7.59 4.20
C HIS A 115 6.21 -8.28 2.84
N GLY A 116 6.27 -7.48 1.78
CA GLY A 116 6.32 -7.94 0.40
C GLY A 116 7.69 -7.74 -0.25
N GLN A 117 8.02 -8.60 -1.21
CA GLN A 117 9.16 -8.39 -2.10
C GLN A 117 8.66 -7.93 -3.47
N LEU A 118 9.06 -6.73 -3.90
CA LEU A 118 8.81 -6.26 -5.26
C LEU A 118 9.70 -7.06 -6.22
N VAL A 119 9.08 -7.79 -7.16
CA VAL A 119 9.82 -8.63 -8.10
C VAL A 119 9.84 -8.06 -9.52
N ALA A 120 8.83 -7.27 -9.91
CA ALA A 120 8.80 -6.55 -11.18
C ALA A 120 8.04 -5.22 -11.06
N ARG A 121 8.52 -4.19 -11.77
CA ARG A 121 7.81 -2.90 -11.96
C ARG A 121 7.14 -2.78 -13.32
N THR A 122 7.43 -3.71 -14.23
CA THR A 122 6.91 -3.70 -15.60
C THR A 122 5.78 -4.70 -15.79
N CYS A 123 5.17 -5.20 -14.71
CA CYS A 123 4.21 -6.29 -14.78
C CYS A 123 2.89 -5.87 -15.45
N THR A 124 2.54 -6.51 -16.56
CA THR A 124 1.24 -6.36 -17.25
C THR A 124 0.42 -7.64 -17.15
N THR A 125 -0.88 -7.57 -17.47
CA THR A 125 -1.76 -8.75 -17.46
C THR A 125 -2.03 -9.34 -18.86
N GLY A 126 -1.35 -8.82 -19.89
CA GLY A 126 -1.45 -9.29 -21.26
C GLY A 126 -0.77 -8.34 -22.25
N TRP A 127 -0.52 -8.81 -23.47
CA TRP A 127 0.15 -8.02 -24.52
C TRP A 127 -0.67 -6.82 -25.03
N ARG A 128 -2.00 -6.85 -24.86
CA ARG A 128 -2.89 -5.71 -25.14
C ARG A 128 -3.02 -4.74 -23.96
N ASP A 129 -2.51 -5.11 -22.79
CA ASP A 129 -2.51 -4.29 -21.58
C ASP A 129 -1.15 -3.61 -21.46
N TRP A 130 -1.06 -2.39 -21.98
CA TRP A 130 0.16 -1.57 -21.91
C TRP A 130 0.35 -0.89 -20.56
N VAL A 131 -0.54 -1.17 -19.60
CA VAL A 131 -0.48 -0.59 -18.27
C VAL A 131 0.41 -1.42 -17.38
N HIS A 132 1.62 -0.93 -17.17
CA HIS A 132 2.56 -1.51 -16.22
C HIS A 132 2.05 -1.42 -14.78
N GLY A 133 2.51 -2.36 -13.98
CA GLY A 133 2.21 -2.43 -12.57
C GLY A 133 3.36 -3.08 -11.81
N ASN A 134 3.28 -2.91 -10.50
CA ASN A 134 4.17 -3.56 -9.55
C ASN A 134 3.64 -4.96 -9.25
N LEU A 135 4.49 -5.97 -9.40
CA LEU A 135 4.25 -7.33 -8.95
C LEU A 135 5.04 -7.57 -7.67
N TRP A 136 4.30 -7.91 -6.61
CA TRP A 136 4.83 -8.22 -5.30
C TRP A 136 4.59 -9.69 -4.98
N VAL A 137 5.59 -10.30 -4.34
CA VAL A 137 5.44 -11.59 -3.66
C VAL A 137 5.21 -11.27 -2.19
N MET A 138 4.00 -11.55 -1.72
CA MET A 138 3.59 -11.42 -0.31
C MET A 138 3.71 -12.80 0.38
N PRO A 139 3.64 -12.89 1.73
CA PRO A 139 3.69 -14.17 2.42
C PRO A 139 2.58 -15.16 2.00
N GLY A 140 1.38 -14.67 1.71
CA GLY A 140 0.22 -15.51 1.37
C GLY A 140 -0.28 -15.42 -0.07
N CYS A 141 0.23 -14.48 -0.88
CA CYS A 141 -0.29 -14.24 -2.22
C CYS A 141 0.71 -13.58 -3.18
N LEU A 142 0.39 -13.58 -4.47
CA LEU A 142 0.92 -12.60 -5.41
C LEU A 142 -0.01 -11.39 -5.43
N LEU A 143 0.57 -10.20 -5.31
CA LEU A 143 -0.15 -8.94 -5.39
C LEU A 143 0.34 -8.18 -6.61
N ARG A 144 -0.56 -7.94 -7.57
CA ARG A 144 -0.30 -7.03 -8.69
C ARG A 144 -1.11 -5.77 -8.51
N MET A 145 -0.41 -4.64 -8.42
CA MET A 145 -1.02 -3.30 -8.38
C MET A 145 -0.60 -2.52 -9.61
N ARG A 146 -1.57 -1.93 -10.30
CA ARG A 146 -1.34 -0.97 -11.38
C ARG A 146 -0.50 0.19 -10.86
N SER A 147 0.51 0.58 -11.63
CA SER A 147 1.28 1.79 -11.37
C SER A 147 0.52 3.04 -11.82
N GLY A 148 0.80 4.17 -11.17
CA GLY A 148 0.32 5.47 -11.65
C GLY A 148 0.80 5.76 -13.07
N TRP A 149 0.15 6.68 -13.79
CA TRP A 149 0.51 6.97 -15.18
C TRP A 149 1.94 7.51 -15.32
N LEU A 150 2.38 8.34 -14.36
CA LEU A 150 3.76 8.85 -14.29
C LEU A 150 4.80 7.73 -14.03
N GLU A 151 4.49 6.79 -13.14
CA GLU A 151 5.34 5.62 -12.90
C GLU A 151 5.39 4.70 -14.13
N THR A 152 4.27 4.57 -14.85
CA THR A 152 4.19 3.77 -16.09
C THR A 152 5.16 4.31 -17.15
N LEU A 153 5.23 5.63 -17.32
CA LEU A 153 6.19 6.27 -18.23
C LEU A 153 7.63 6.08 -17.75
N ALA A 154 7.92 6.32 -16.47
CA ALA A 154 9.26 6.12 -15.92
C ALA A 154 9.76 4.67 -16.09
N ASN A 155 8.89 3.69 -15.84
CA ASN A 155 9.18 2.26 -16.00
C ASN A 155 9.29 1.82 -17.47
N SER A 156 8.79 2.63 -18.41
CA SER A 156 8.92 2.34 -19.85
C SER A 156 10.35 2.59 -20.35
N TYR A 157 11.09 3.50 -19.73
CA TYR A 157 12.45 3.88 -20.17
C TYR A 157 13.57 3.46 -19.19
N GLY A 158 13.24 3.13 -17.94
CA GLY A 158 14.23 2.72 -16.93
C GLY A 158 14.74 1.29 -17.11
N SER A 159 16.04 1.07 -16.85
CA SER A 159 16.59 -0.27 -16.61
C SER A 159 15.96 -0.87 -15.35
N GLY A 160 15.68 -2.17 -15.39
CA GLY A 160 14.93 -2.90 -14.36
C GLY A 160 15.42 -2.61 -12.96
N THR A 161 14.51 -2.73 -11.98
CA THR A 161 14.81 -2.57 -10.55
C THR A 161 16.17 -3.20 -10.23
N SER A 162 17.14 -2.40 -9.79
CA SER A 162 18.29 -2.98 -9.11
C SER A 162 17.72 -3.87 -8.02
N ALA A 163 18.20 -5.10 -7.90
CA ALA A 163 17.72 -6.08 -6.95
C ALA A 163 18.03 -5.59 -5.52
N ARG A 164 17.28 -4.58 -5.06
CA ARG A 164 17.29 -4.15 -3.67
C ARG A 164 16.76 -5.35 -2.88
N LYS A 165 17.67 -5.93 -2.09
CA LYS A 165 17.43 -7.10 -1.23
C LYS A 165 16.40 -6.85 -0.12
N SER A 166 15.89 -5.64 0.05
CA SER A 166 14.98 -5.31 1.15
C SER A 166 13.54 -5.68 0.78
N GLY A 167 12.95 -6.60 1.54
CA GLY A 167 11.49 -6.64 1.67
C GLY A 167 11.01 -5.27 2.16
N HIS A 168 9.85 -4.86 1.68
CA HIS A 168 9.21 -3.61 2.08
C HIS A 168 7.83 -3.94 2.63
N SER A 169 7.42 -3.24 3.67
CA SER A 169 6.06 -3.31 4.21
C SER A 169 5.12 -2.73 3.17
N VAL A 170 4.14 -3.53 2.75
CA VAL A 170 3.11 -3.14 1.79
C VAL A 170 1.79 -3.12 2.52
N GLY A 171 1.23 -1.93 2.62
CA GLY A 171 -0.09 -1.70 3.18
C GLY A 171 -1.12 -1.73 2.06
N TYR A 172 -2.12 -2.61 2.14
CA TYR A 172 -3.19 -2.67 1.14
C TYR A 172 -4.54 -3.13 1.72
N ASP A 173 -5.63 -2.54 1.21
CA ASP A 173 -7.00 -3.03 1.40
C ASP A 173 -7.33 -3.94 0.20
N PRO A 174 -7.56 -5.26 0.41
CA PRO A 174 -7.80 -6.20 -0.69
C PRO A 174 -8.95 -5.79 -1.61
N ASP A 175 -10.06 -5.34 -1.03
CA ASP A 175 -11.27 -4.98 -1.78
C ASP A 175 -11.03 -3.71 -2.58
N ALA A 176 -10.38 -2.72 -1.96
CA ALA A 176 -10.01 -1.48 -2.65
C ALA A 176 -9.03 -1.73 -3.81
N VAL A 177 -8.05 -2.62 -3.64
CA VAL A 177 -7.10 -3.00 -4.71
C VAL A 177 -7.85 -3.61 -5.90
N LEU A 178 -8.76 -4.54 -5.65
CA LEU A 178 -9.51 -5.21 -6.72
C LEU A 178 -10.51 -4.26 -7.40
N ALA A 179 -11.19 -3.41 -6.63
CA ALA A 179 -12.14 -2.42 -7.14
C ALA A 179 -11.46 -1.30 -7.95
N ALA A 180 -10.24 -0.91 -7.58
CA ALA A 180 -9.53 0.19 -8.24
C ALA A 180 -9.26 -0.06 -9.73
N HIS A 181 -9.01 -1.31 -10.13
CA HIS A 181 -8.82 -1.64 -11.54
C HIS A 181 -8.92 -3.15 -11.83
N ARG A 182 -9.58 -3.52 -12.93
CA ARG A 182 -9.72 -4.94 -13.37
C ARG A 182 -8.40 -5.69 -13.59
N THR A 183 -7.32 -4.96 -13.86
CA THR A 183 -5.98 -5.55 -14.07
C THR A 183 -5.22 -5.74 -12.77
N ASN A 184 -5.65 -5.15 -11.65
CA ASN A 184 -5.12 -5.50 -10.33
C ASN A 184 -5.49 -6.96 -10.01
N LYS A 185 -4.59 -7.64 -9.31
CA LYS A 185 -4.76 -9.05 -8.96
C LYS A 185 -4.29 -9.28 -7.53
N ILE A 186 -5.02 -10.11 -6.82
CA ILE A 186 -4.60 -10.77 -5.59
C ILE A 186 -4.76 -12.26 -5.87
N ILE A 187 -3.66 -13.01 -5.87
CA ILE A 187 -3.63 -14.42 -6.24
C ILE A 187 -3.16 -15.21 -5.02
N PRO A 188 -4.06 -15.72 -4.18
CA PRO A 188 -3.69 -16.45 -2.97
C PRO A 188 -3.00 -17.76 -3.32
N PHE A 189 -1.86 -18.07 -2.68
CA PHE A 189 -1.08 -19.28 -3.00
C PHE A 189 -1.82 -20.59 -2.71
N ARG A 190 -2.68 -20.56 -1.69
CA ARG A 190 -3.53 -21.70 -1.31
C ARG A 190 -4.52 -22.10 -2.40
N ASP A 191 -4.90 -21.14 -3.25
CA ASP A 191 -5.91 -21.34 -4.28
C ASP A 191 -5.28 -21.64 -5.66
N ILE A 192 -3.94 -21.68 -5.76
CA ILE A 192 -3.22 -22.02 -6.99
C ILE A 192 -3.28 -23.53 -7.23
N ALA A 193 -3.88 -23.99 -8.32
CA ALA A 193 -3.85 -25.39 -8.73
C ALA A 193 -2.55 -25.74 -9.48
N ALA A 194 -2.11 -24.84 -10.37
CA ALA A 194 -0.87 -24.98 -11.12
C ALA A 194 -0.32 -23.61 -11.51
N ALA A 195 1.00 -23.50 -11.61
CA ALA A 195 1.70 -22.31 -12.04
C ALA A 195 2.80 -22.69 -13.04
N GLU A 196 2.93 -21.90 -14.10
CA GLU A 196 3.95 -22.06 -15.11
C GLU A 196 4.70 -20.74 -15.27
N LEU A 197 5.98 -20.76 -14.90
CA LEU A 197 6.91 -19.66 -15.08
C LEU A 197 7.66 -19.88 -16.39
N ARG A 198 7.74 -18.87 -17.25
CA ARG A 198 8.48 -18.94 -18.52
C ARG A 198 9.44 -17.78 -18.65
N ARG A 199 10.64 -18.05 -19.14
CA ARG A 199 11.63 -17.05 -19.52
C ARG A 199 11.63 -16.88 -21.03
N GLY A 200 11.32 -15.68 -21.51
CA GLY A 200 11.46 -15.33 -22.93
C GLY A 200 12.62 -14.38 -23.19
N LEU A 201 12.92 -14.11 -24.45
CA LEU A 201 14.01 -13.21 -24.87
C LEU A 201 13.76 -11.75 -24.45
N THR A 202 12.55 -11.24 -24.71
CA THR A 202 12.17 -9.85 -24.40
C THR A 202 11.22 -9.75 -23.21
N THR A 203 10.34 -10.75 -23.05
CA THR A 203 9.30 -10.80 -22.02
C THR A 203 9.35 -12.15 -21.33
N SER A 204 9.26 -12.14 -20.01
CA SER A 204 9.05 -13.33 -19.19
C SER A 204 7.62 -13.32 -18.66
N SER A 205 7.11 -14.48 -18.25
CA SER A 205 5.72 -14.59 -17.81
C SER A 205 5.49 -15.61 -16.72
N LEU A 206 4.45 -15.40 -15.93
CA LEU A 206 3.84 -16.38 -15.04
C LEU A 206 2.39 -16.59 -15.45
N THR A 207 2.03 -17.84 -15.73
CA THR A 207 0.63 -18.26 -15.91
C THR A 207 0.21 -19.04 -14.67
N VAL A 208 -0.88 -18.63 -14.03
CA VAL A 208 -1.43 -19.28 -12.85
C VAL A 208 -2.83 -19.78 -13.15
N ARG A 209 -3.07 -21.07 -12.93
CA ARG A 209 -4.40 -21.67 -12.94
C ARG A 209 -4.84 -21.88 -11.50
N MET A 210 -5.98 -21.30 -11.16
CA MET A 210 -6.60 -21.38 -9.84
C MET A 210 -7.39 -22.69 -9.68
N ALA A 211 -7.71 -23.06 -8.44
CA ALA A 211 -8.51 -24.24 -8.10
C ALA A 211 -9.94 -24.19 -8.66
N ASP A 212 -10.51 -22.99 -8.80
CA ASP A 212 -11.81 -22.74 -9.43
C ASP A 212 -11.77 -22.78 -10.97
N GLY A 213 -10.59 -23.00 -11.57
CA GLY A 213 -10.38 -23.01 -13.02
C GLY A 213 -10.02 -21.64 -13.62
N THR A 214 -10.07 -20.55 -12.84
CA THR A 214 -9.69 -19.21 -13.30
C THR A 214 -8.22 -19.17 -13.74
N LEU A 215 -7.92 -18.43 -14.81
CA LEU A 215 -6.57 -18.27 -15.35
C LEU A 215 -6.07 -16.83 -15.19
N HIS A 216 -4.89 -16.66 -14.61
CA HIS A 216 -4.17 -15.39 -14.53
C HIS A 216 -2.88 -15.45 -15.34
N LYS A 217 -2.64 -14.43 -16.17
CA LYS A 217 -1.37 -14.26 -16.88
C LYS A 217 -0.72 -12.96 -16.45
N LEU A 218 0.55 -13.04 -16.10
CA LEU A 218 1.39 -11.94 -15.67
C LEU A 218 2.63 -11.91 -16.58
N HIS A 219 2.96 -10.76 -17.14
CA HIS A 219 4.07 -10.58 -18.07
C HIS A 219 4.97 -9.44 -17.58
N TRP A 220 6.29 -9.56 -17.73
CA TRP A 220 7.23 -8.49 -17.40
C TRP A 220 8.44 -8.53 -18.34
N ARG A 221 9.20 -7.45 -18.43
CA ARG A 221 10.42 -7.40 -19.24
C ARG A 221 11.43 -8.43 -18.75
N SER A 222 12.10 -9.14 -19.65
CA SER A 222 13.10 -10.16 -19.26
C SER A 222 14.34 -9.59 -18.53
N SER A 223 14.51 -8.27 -18.53
CA SER A 223 15.51 -7.56 -17.72
C SER A 223 15.11 -7.35 -16.26
N ASP A 224 13.82 -7.49 -15.91
CA ASP A 224 13.40 -7.47 -14.51
C ASP A 224 13.89 -8.75 -13.80
N PRO A 225 14.27 -8.66 -12.50
CA PRO A 225 14.76 -9.82 -11.74
C PRO A 225 13.65 -10.84 -11.42
N ALA A 226 12.39 -10.55 -11.79
CA ALA A 226 11.21 -11.32 -11.41
C ALA A 226 11.29 -12.81 -11.71
N HIS A 227 11.85 -13.23 -12.86
CA HIS A 227 11.88 -14.66 -13.18
C HIS A 227 12.67 -15.45 -12.12
N ARG A 228 13.89 -15.02 -11.81
CA ARG A 228 14.71 -15.68 -10.78
C ARG A 228 14.05 -15.57 -9.39
N LEU A 229 13.62 -14.36 -9.01
CA LEU A 229 13.02 -14.14 -7.68
C LEU A 229 11.73 -14.95 -7.48
N LEU A 230 10.89 -15.07 -8.51
CA LEU A 230 9.67 -15.89 -8.46
C LEU A 230 10.01 -17.38 -8.41
N ALA A 231 10.99 -17.86 -9.19
CA ALA A 231 11.42 -19.25 -9.10
C ALA A 231 11.90 -19.59 -7.67
N ASP A 232 12.81 -18.76 -7.12
CA ASP A 232 13.39 -18.94 -5.79
C ASP A 232 12.31 -18.90 -4.68
N ARG A 233 11.31 -18.01 -4.80
CA ARG A 233 10.28 -17.82 -3.77
C ARG A 233 9.09 -18.76 -3.91
N LEU A 234 8.65 -19.07 -5.13
CA LEU A 234 7.46 -19.88 -5.36
C LEU A 234 7.74 -21.38 -5.30
N LEU A 235 8.95 -21.83 -5.63
CA LEU A 235 9.30 -23.25 -5.55
C LEU A 235 9.04 -23.86 -4.16
N PRO A 236 9.50 -23.28 -3.03
CA PRO A 236 9.21 -23.84 -1.71
C PRO A 236 7.72 -23.77 -1.31
N ILE A 237 6.94 -22.85 -1.90
CA ILE A 237 5.52 -22.65 -1.56
C ILE A 237 4.61 -23.56 -2.39
N LEU A 238 4.89 -23.69 -3.69
CA LEU A 238 4.06 -24.39 -4.65
C LEU A 238 4.52 -25.83 -4.89
N GLY A 239 5.81 -26.11 -4.70
CA GLY A 239 6.41 -27.43 -4.90
C GLY A 239 6.10 -27.97 -6.30
N PRO A 240 5.55 -29.19 -6.42
CA PRO A 240 5.19 -29.79 -7.72
C PRO A 240 4.17 -29.01 -8.55
N ARG A 241 3.45 -28.04 -7.96
CA ARG A 241 2.49 -27.20 -8.70
C ARG A 241 3.17 -26.15 -9.58
N LEU A 242 4.48 -25.92 -9.44
CA LEU A 242 5.24 -24.97 -10.23
C LEU A 242 6.06 -25.67 -11.31
N THR A 243 5.88 -25.27 -12.56
CA THR A 243 6.77 -25.59 -13.68
C THR A 243 7.54 -24.34 -14.12
N THR A 244 8.78 -24.50 -14.57
CA THR A 244 9.71 -23.41 -14.94
C THR A 244 10.36 -23.63 -16.29
#